data_AF-A0A4R8XG76-F1
#
_entry.id   AF-A0A4R8XG76-F1
#
_cell.length_a   1.000
_cell.length_b   1.000
_cell.length_c   1.000
_cell.angle_alpha   90.00
_cell.angle_beta   90.00
_cell.angle_gamma   90.00
#
_symmetry.space_group_name_H-M   'P 1'
#
loop_
_entity.id
_entity.type
_entity.pdbx_description
1 polymer ?
#
loop_
_entity_poly.entity_id
_entity_poly.type
_entity_poly.pdbx_seq_one_letter_code
_entity_poly.pdbx_strand_id
1 'polypeptide(L)' 'MQVSVTIDNGTITMVTPLQLTNDDRKSVQISNRAAPILREEVLAAQSADVANVSGATYTTQGYLRSLQAALDAAQF' A
#
# COMPACT_ATOMS: atom_id res chain seq x y z
N MET A 1 -9.00 -2.82 4.65
CA MET A 1 -7.90 -1.86 4.46
C MET A 1 -8.25 -1.00 3.27
N GLN A 2 -7.85 0.27 3.26
CA GLN A 2 -8.08 1.17 2.13
C GLN A 2 -6.82 1.99 1.87
N VAL A 3 -6.46 2.14 0.60
CA VAL A 3 -5.29 2.88 0.14
C VAL A 3 -5.74 3.86 -0.93
N SER A 4 -5.16 5.06 -0.90
CA SER A 4 -5.32 6.08 -1.93
C SER A 4 -3.97 6.32 -2.59
N VAL A 5 -3.99 6.46 -3.91
CA VAL A 5 -2.82 6.86 -4.70
C VAL A 5 -3.05 8.25 -5.27
N THR A 6 -1.96 9.00 -5.38
CA THR A 6 -1.90 10.23 -6.16
C THR A 6 -0.98 9.96 -7.34
N ILE A 7 -1.52 10.18 -8.53
CA ILE A 7 -0.80 10.05 -9.79
C ILE A 7 -0.72 11.45 -10.38
N ASP A 8 0.49 11.89 -10.70
CA ASP A 8 0.73 13.15 -11.40
C ASP A 8 1.58 12.88 -12.65
N ASN A 9 1.15 13.45 -13.77
CA ASN A 9 1.77 13.27 -15.08
C ASN A 9 2.03 11.79 -15.47
N GLY A 10 1.15 10.87 -15.06
CA GLY A 10 1.31 9.43 -15.33
C GLY A 10 2.35 8.73 -14.45
N THR A 11 2.65 9.31 -13.29
CA THR A 11 3.61 8.78 -12.31
C THR A 11 2.98 8.76 -10.93
N ILE A 12 3.14 7.69 -10.18
CA ILE A 12 2.69 7.62 -8.78
C ILE A 12 3.59 8.55 -7.96
N THR A 13 3.01 9.64 -7.46
CA THR A 13 3.71 10.64 -6.64
C THR A 13 3.49 10.44 -5.15
N MET A 14 2.37 9.84 -4.77
CA MET A 14 2.05 9.59 -3.37
C MET A 14 1.18 8.35 -3.20
N VAL A 15 1.42 7.63 -2.10
CA VAL A 15 0.54 6.55 -1.66
C VAL A 15 0.21 6.74 -0.19
N THR A 16 -1.07 6.88 0.10
CA THR A 16 -1.60 7.19 1.42
C THR A 16 -2.52 6.06 1.88
N PRO A 17 -2.16 5.33 2.95
CA PRO A 17 -3.09 4.39 3.57
C PRO A 17 -4.22 5.17 4.27
N LEU A 18 -5.44 5.08 3.74
CA LEU A 18 -6.63 5.70 4.32
C LEU A 18 -7.16 4.89 5.51
N GLN A 19 -7.03 3.56 5.45
CA GLN A 19 -7.43 2.68 6.54
C GLN A 19 -6.51 1.46 6.62
N LEU A 20 -5.74 1.38 7.71
CA LEU A 20 -4.95 0.20 8.06
C LEU A 20 -5.81 -0.78 8.87
N THR A 21 -5.44 -2.07 8.84
CA THR A 21 -6.10 -3.10 9.65
C THR A 21 -6.18 -2.72 11.11
N ASN A 22 -7.38 -2.87 11.66
CA ASN A 22 -7.76 -2.54 13.02
C ASN A 22 -8.26 -3.77 13.81
N ASP A 23 -8.09 -4.98 13.26
CA ASP A 23 -8.57 -6.23 13.89
C ASP A 23 -7.90 -6.51 15.24
N ASP A 24 -6.60 -6.23 15.38
CA ASP A 24 -5.83 -6.47 16.61
C ASP A 24 -4.75 -5.42 16.82
N ARG A 25 -4.43 -5.11 18.08
CA ARG A 25 -3.35 -4.17 18.45
C ARG A 25 -2.00 -4.53 17.80
N LYS A 26 -1.71 -5.83 17.67
CA LYS A 26 -0.50 -6.33 17.01
C LYS A 26 -0.53 -6.05 15.51
N SER A 27 -1.66 -6.27 14.85
CA SER A 27 -1.85 -5.99 13.43
C SER A 27 -1.72 -4.50 13.13
N VAL A 28 -2.27 -3.64 13.99
CA VAL A 28 -2.09 -2.18 13.87
C VAL A 28 -0.60 -1.80 13.94
N GLN A 29 0.15 -2.36 14.89
CA GLN A 29 1.60 -2.10 15.00
C GLN A 29 2.38 -2.57 13.77
N ILE A 30 2.09 -3.78 13.28
CA ILE A 30 2.71 -4.34 12.08
C ILE A 30 2.38 -3.44 10.87
N SER A 31 1.13 -3.04 10.73
CA SER A 31 0.68 -2.18 9.63
C SER A 31 1.32 -0.80 9.65
N ASN A 32 1.45 -0.19 10.83
CA ASN A 32 2.13 1.10 10.98
C ASN A 32 3.61 1.03 10.62
N ARG A 33 4.28 -0.12 10.87
CA ARG A 33 5.67 -0.33 10.47
C ARG A 33 5.81 -0.66 8.97
N ALA A 34 4.87 -1.42 8.41
CA ALA A 34 4.90 -1.83 7.01
C ALA A 34 4.49 -0.72 6.05
N ALA A 35 3.54 0.14 6.43
CA ALA A 35 3.01 1.22 5.59
C ALA A 35 4.08 2.14 4.97
N PRO A 36 5.06 2.70 5.72
CA PRO A 36 6.08 3.55 5.11
C PRO A 36 7.01 2.79 4.16
N ILE A 37 7.33 1.53 4.47
CA ILE A 37 8.18 0.66 3.63
C ILE A 37 7.46 0.36 2.31
N LEU A 38 6.21 -0.09 2.39
CA LEU A 38 5.38 -0.39 1.22
C LEU A 38 5.20 0.84 0.33
N ARG A 39 4.99 2.02 0.93
CA ARG A 39 4.90 3.27 0.18
C ARG A 39 6.17 3.54 -0.62
N GLU A 40 7.36 3.38 -0.03
CA GLU A 40 8.62 3.62 -0.71
C GLU A 40 8.87 2.61 -1.83
N GLU A 41 8.60 1.33 -1.59
CA GLU A 41 8.70 0.28 -2.60
C GLU A 41 7.75 0.55 -3.77
N VAL A 42 6.51 0.96 -3.51
CA VAL A 42 5.52 1.26 -4.57
C VAL A 42 5.92 2.50 -5.38
N LEU A 43 6.44 3.54 -4.71
CA LEU A 43 6.95 4.72 -5.40
C LEU A 43 8.20 4.39 -6.24
N ALA A 44 9.03 3.45 -5.80
CA ALA A 44 10.20 3.00 -6.56
C ALA A 44 9.81 2.10 -7.74
N ALA A 45 8.91 1.14 -7.52
CA ALA A 45 8.43 0.19 -8.52
C ALA A 45 7.45 0.82 -9.52
N GLN A 46 6.83 1.94 -9.14
CA GLN A 46 5.72 2.56 -9.86
C GLN A 46 4.60 1.55 -10.14
N SER A 47 4.34 0.63 -9.22
CA SER A 47 3.35 -0.43 -9.38
C SER A 47 2.93 -1.01 -8.04
N ALA A 48 1.85 -1.80 -8.02
CA ALA A 48 1.47 -2.59 -6.85
C ALA A 48 2.23 -3.93 -6.74
N ASP A 49 3.19 -4.20 -7.63
CA ASP A 49 3.98 -5.43 -7.62
C ASP A 49 5.28 -5.22 -6.83
N VAL A 50 5.15 -5.20 -5.51
CA VAL A 50 6.27 -5.01 -4.58
C VAL A 50 6.42 -6.20 -3.65
N ALA A 51 7.64 -6.36 -3.12
CA ALA A 51 7.95 -7.45 -2.22
C ALA A 51 7.12 -7.38 -0.92
N ASN A 52 6.76 -8.56 -0.39
CA ASN A 52 6.13 -8.65 0.91
C ASN A 52 7.07 -8.19 2.02
N VAL A 53 6.57 -7.37 2.95
CA VAL A 53 7.31 -6.99 4.15
C VAL A 53 7.29 -8.16 5.15
N SER A 54 8.48 -8.59 5.58
CA SER A 54 8.64 -9.70 6.52
C SER A 54 7.88 -9.45 7.82
N GLY A 55 7.02 -10.39 8.21
CA GLY A 55 6.14 -10.26 9.38
C GLY A 55 4.86 -9.45 9.14
N ALA A 56 4.64 -8.93 7.92
CA ALA A 56 3.48 -8.11 7.56
C ALA A 56 2.75 -8.63 6.31
N THR A 57 2.80 -9.94 6.04
CA THR A 57 2.20 -10.55 4.84
C THR A 57 0.72 -10.21 4.67
N TYR A 58 -0.08 -10.31 5.74
CA TYR A 58 -1.51 -10.02 5.69
C TYR A 58 -1.79 -8.55 5.33
N THR A 59 -1.09 -7.63 6.01
CA THR A 59 -1.20 -6.19 5.71
C THR A 59 -0.75 -5.89 4.29
N THR A 60 0.38 -6.45 3.87
CA THR A 60 0.95 -6.18 2.55
C THR A 60 -0.02 -6.64 1.46
N GLN A 61 -0.52 -7.89 1.53
CA GLN A 61 -1.48 -8.39 0.54
C GLN A 61 -2.75 -7.54 0.47
N GLY A 62 -3.30 -7.10 1.61
CA GLY A 62 -4.47 -6.22 1.61
C GLY A 62 -4.18 -4.83 1.04
N TYR A 63 -3.03 -4.26 1.41
CA TYR A 63 -2.57 -2.97 0.90
C TYR A 63 -2.36 -3.02 -0.62
N LEU A 64 -1.64 -4.01 -1.14
CA LEU A 64 -1.37 -4.18 -2.57
C LEU A 64 -2.63 -4.45 -3.38
N ARG A 65 -3.57 -5.23 -2.83
CA ARG A 65 -4.87 -5.45 -3.49
C ARG A 65 -5.66 -4.14 -3.60
N SER A 66 -5.74 -3.36 -2.52
CA SER A 66 -6.41 -2.05 -2.55
C SER A 66 -5.69 -1.06 -3.47
N LEU A 67 -4.36 -1.09 -3.47
CA LEU A 67 -3.53 -0.26 -4.33
C LEU A 67 -3.74 -0.59 -5.81
N GLN A 68 -3.67 -1.87 -6.19
CA GLN A 68 -3.91 -2.32 -7.56
C GLN A 68 -5.29 -1.87 -8.04
N ALA A 69 -6.33 -2.06 -7.22
CA ALA A 69 -7.67 -1.59 -7.57
C ALA A 69 -7.73 -0.06 -7.79
N ALA A 70 -6.95 0.72 -7.03
CA ALA A 70 -6.87 2.17 -7.20
C ALA A 70 -6.08 2.57 -8.46
N LEU A 71 -5.01 1.85 -8.80
CA LEU A 71 -4.26 2.02 -10.04
C LEU A 71 -5.12 1.65 -11.27
N ASP A 72 -5.79 0.50 -11.21
CA ASP A 72 -6.72 0.04 -12.25
C ASP A 72 -7.84 1.06 -12.49
N ALA A 73 -8.41 1.61 -11.41
CA ALA A 73 -9.44 2.64 -11.49
C ALA A 73 -8.92 3.97 -12.06
N ALA A 74 -7.63 4.28 -11.85
CA ALA A 74 -6.96 5.43 -12.45
C ALA A 74 -6.46 5.16 -13.87
N GLN A 75 -6.68 3.95 -14.41
CA GLN A 75 -6.15 3.48 -15.69
C GLN A 75 -4.62 3.64 -15.81
N PHE A 76 -3.93 3.39 -14.70
CA PHE A 76 -2.46 3.38 -14.60
C PHE A 76 -1.88 2.05 -15.06
#